data_AF-A0A1S3QC33-F1
#
_entry.id   AF-A0A1S3QC33-F1
#
_cell.length_a   1.000
_cell.length_b   1.000
_cell.length_c   1.000
_cell.angle_alpha   90.00
_cell.angle_beta   90.00
_cell.angle_gamma   90.00
#
_symmetry.space_group_name_H-M   'P 1'
#
loop_
_entity.id
_entity.type
_entity.pdbx_description
1 polymer ?
#
loop_
_entity_poly.entity_id
_entity_poly.type
_entity_poly.pdbx_seq_one_letter_code
_entity_poly.pdbx_strand_id
1 'polypeptide(L)'
;HASLFLQSGPQRIGSVYKKAVYRQYTDASYLIEAPRPGWLGYLGPVLRAEVDDVIIVHLKNFASRNYSMHPHGVFYEKDSEG
;
A
#
# COMPACT_ATOMS: atom_id res chain seq x y z
N HIS A 1 -29.86 7.86 3.90
CA HIS A 1 -28.63 8.59 3.49
C HIS A 1 -27.49 7.67 3.06
N ALA A 2 -27.11 6.62 3.81
CA ALA A 2 -26.00 5.72 3.42
C ALA A 2 -26.21 4.94 2.11
N SER A 3 -27.46 4.66 1.73
CA SER A 3 -27.82 4.00 0.47
C SER A 3 -27.34 4.74 -0.78
N LEU A 4 -27.10 6.06 -0.70
CA LEU A 4 -26.55 6.84 -1.80
C LEU A 4 -25.15 6.35 -2.22
N PHE A 5 -24.31 5.98 -1.25
CA PHE A 5 -22.92 5.59 -1.49
C PHE A 5 -22.73 4.08 -1.64
N LEU A 6 -23.53 3.28 -0.91
CA LEU A 6 -23.21 1.86 -0.71
C LEU A 6 -23.95 0.90 -1.65
N GLN A 7 -25.15 1.25 -2.09
CA GLN A 7 -25.99 0.35 -2.88
C GLN A 7 -25.51 0.33 -4.35
N SER A 8 -25.49 -0.85 -4.96
CA SER A 8 -25.18 -1.03 -6.38
C SER A 8 -26.45 -0.89 -7.23
N GLY A 9 -26.28 -0.63 -8.53
CA GLY A 9 -27.37 -0.52 -9.49
C GLY A 9 -26.86 -0.37 -10.92
N PRO A 10 -27.76 -0.28 -11.92
CA PRO A 10 -27.37 -0.25 -13.35
C PRO A 10 -26.38 0.87 -13.71
N GLN A 11 -26.41 1.98 -12.96
CA GLN A 11 -25.52 3.13 -13.13
C GLN A 11 -24.68 3.43 -11.88
N ARG A 12 -24.60 2.48 -10.93
CA ARG A 12 -23.87 2.68 -9.67
C ARG A 12 -23.07 1.45 -9.29
N ILE A 13 -21.77 1.64 -9.10
CA ILE A 13 -20.85 0.58 -8.69
C ILE A 13 -21.23 0.03 -7.31
N GLY A 14 -21.63 0.89 -6.37
CA GLY A 14 -21.92 0.52 -4.98
C GLY A 14 -20.68 0.63 -4.10
N SER A 15 -20.58 -0.20 -3.06
CA SER A 15 -19.55 -0.07 -2.02
C SER A 15 -18.21 -0.76 -2.33
N VAL A 16 -18.14 -1.59 -3.37
CA VAL A 16 -16.97 -2.44 -3.65
C VAL A 16 -16.22 -1.92 -4.87
N TYR A 17 -14.96 -1.53 -4.67
CA TYR A 17 -14.10 -0.97 -5.71
C TYR A 17 -12.76 -1.71 -5.79
N LYS A 18 -12.26 -1.93 -7.00
CA LYS A 18 -10.92 -2.45 -7.23
C LYS A 18 -9.87 -1.38 -6.87
N LYS A 19 -8.90 -1.74 -6.02
CA LYS A 19 -7.81 -0.87 -5.57
C LYS A 19 -6.48 -1.61 -5.64
N ALA A 20 -5.39 -0.90 -5.96
CA ALA A 20 -4.03 -1.37 -5.70
C ALA A 20 -3.64 -0.93 -4.28
N VAL A 21 -3.07 -1.83 -3.49
CA VAL A 21 -2.72 -1.58 -2.08
C VAL A 21 -1.34 -2.16 -1.78
N TYR A 22 -0.57 -1.48 -0.94
CA TYR A 22 0.71 -1.99 -0.44
C TYR A 22 0.49 -3.07 0.64
N ARG A 23 1.26 -4.14 0.57
CA ARG A 23 1.23 -5.28 1.49
C ARG A 23 2.65 -5.63 1.91
N GLN A 24 2.80 -5.99 3.19
CA GLN A 24 4.08 -6.46 3.73
C GLN A 24 4.15 -7.98 3.57
N TYR A 25 5.32 -8.46 3.14
CA TYR A 25 5.66 -9.87 3.10
C TYR A 25 6.80 -10.15 4.06
N THR A 26 6.94 -11.41 4.48
CA THR A 26 7.97 -11.83 5.43
C THR A 26 9.39 -11.77 4.87
N ASP A 27 9.52 -11.94 3.54
CA ASP A 27 10.81 -12.02 2.87
C ASP A 27 10.69 -11.68 1.36
N ALA A 28 11.83 -11.74 0.66
CA ALA A 28 11.97 -11.40 -0.75
C ALA A 28 11.31 -12.41 -1.72
N SER A 29 10.74 -13.52 -1.25
CA SER A 29 9.96 -14.44 -2.08
C SER A 29 8.56 -13.89 -2.38
N TYR A 30 8.05 -12.98 -1.53
CA TYR A 30 6.69 -12.45 -1.59
C TYR A 30 5.60 -13.55 -1.54
N LEU A 31 5.86 -14.66 -0.85
CA LEU A 31 4.92 -15.78 -0.73
C LEU A 31 4.01 -15.67 0.49
N ILE A 32 4.53 -15.18 1.62
CA ILE A 32 3.83 -15.15 2.90
C ILE A 32 3.62 -13.69 3.32
N GLU A 33 2.36 -13.24 3.39
CA GLU A 33 2.01 -11.92 3.92
C GLU A 33 2.29 -11.85 5.43
N ALA A 34 2.88 -10.74 5.87
CA ALA A 34 3.11 -10.51 7.30
C ALA A 34 1.80 -10.18 8.04
N PRO A 35 1.68 -10.51 9.34
CA PRO A 35 0.51 -10.15 10.14
C PRO A 35 0.23 -8.64 10.11
N ARG A 36 -1.04 -8.27 9.96
CA ARG A 36 -1.47 -6.87 9.85
C ARG A 36 -2.62 -6.56 10.80
N PRO A 37 -2.58 -5.44 11.53
CA PRO A 37 -3.71 -5.04 12.36
C PRO A 37 -4.97 -4.74 11.52
N GLY A 38 -6.13 -5.20 12.00
CA GLY A 38 -7.40 -5.01 11.29
C GLY A 38 -7.81 -3.54 11.13
N TRP A 39 -7.42 -2.67 12.07
CA TRP A 39 -7.76 -1.25 12.06
C TRP A 39 -7.07 -0.45 10.95
N LEU A 40 -6.02 -0.98 10.31
CA LEU A 40 -5.28 -0.30 9.24
C LEU A 40 -6.08 -0.20 7.93
N GLY A 41 -7.15 -0.99 7.80
CA GLY A 41 -8.07 -0.91 6.67
C GLY A 41 -7.41 -1.21 5.33
N TYR A 42 -7.32 -0.23 4.43
CA TYR A 42 -6.65 -0.36 3.12
C TYR A 42 -5.26 0.30 3.08
N LEU A 43 -4.81 0.93 4.16
CA LEU A 43 -3.48 1.53 4.22
C LEU A 43 -2.39 0.45 4.16
N GLY A 44 -1.24 0.83 3.60
CA GLY A 44 -0.04 0.00 3.57
C GLY A 44 0.56 -0.21 4.96
N PRO A 45 1.57 -1.08 5.08
CA PRO A 45 2.27 -1.32 6.35
C PRO A 45 2.94 -0.06 6.88
N VAL A 46 3.14 0.00 8.20
CA VAL A 46 3.84 1.11 8.85
C VAL A 46 5.34 0.86 8.78
N LEU A 47 6.06 1.75 8.11
CA LEU A 47 7.53 1.79 8.14
C LEU A 47 7.98 2.64 9.34
N ARG A 48 8.96 2.16 10.10
CA ARG A 48 9.53 2.83 11.26
C ARG A 48 11.04 2.73 11.21
N ALA A 49 11.70 3.80 11.66
CA ALA A 49 13.14 3.92 11.75
C ALA A 49 13.46 5.00 12.79
N GLU A 50 14.66 4.94 13.35
CA GLU A 50 15.21 5.97 14.22
C GLU A 50 16.00 7.00 13.40
N VAL A 51 16.46 8.06 14.06
CA VAL A 51 17.36 9.03 13.42
C VAL A 51 18.65 8.30 13.05
N ASP A 52 19.17 8.57 11.85
CA ASP A 52 20.37 7.95 11.26
C ASP A 52 20.22 6.48 10.80
N ASP A 53 19.03 5.90 10.91
CA ASP A 53 18.74 4.59 10.30
C ASP A 53 18.62 4.68 8.77
N VAL A 54 19.02 3.59 8.10
CA VAL A 54 18.80 3.40 6.67
C VAL A 54 17.63 2.43 6.45
N ILE A 55 16.58 2.93 5.81
CA ILE A 55 15.40 2.12 5.45
C ILE A 55 15.62 1.55 4.05
N ILE A 56 15.69 0.22 3.93
CA ILE A 56 15.71 -0.47 2.63
C ILE A 56 14.34 -1.08 2.38
N VAL A 57 13.64 -0.59 1.35
CA VAL A 57 12.35 -1.13 0.93
C VAL A 57 12.52 -1.96 -0.34
N HIS A 58 12.34 -3.28 -0.22
CA HIS A 58 12.26 -4.17 -1.37
C HIS A 58 10.81 -4.19 -1.89
N LEU A 59 10.57 -3.49 -3.01
CA LEU A 59 9.25 -3.38 -3.62
C LEU A 59 9.12 -4.24 -4.88
N LYS A 60 8.03 -5.02 -4.97
CA LYS A 60 7.62 -5.73 -6.18
C LYS A 60 6.19 -5.37 -6.55
N ASN A 61 6.00 -4.89 -7.78
CA ASN A 61 4.68 -4.50 -8.28
C ASN A 61 3.95 -5.68 -8.93
N PHE A 62 2.87 -6.14 -8.28
CA PHE A 62 1.97 -7.17 -8.80
C PHE A 62 0.70 -6.61 -9.46
N ALA A 63 0.55 -5.28 -9.52
CA ALA A 63 -0.60 -4.64 -10.13
C ALA A 63 -0.49 -4.64 -11.67
N SER A 64 -1.60 -4.33 -12.34
CA SER A 64 -1.66 -4.29 -13.81
C SER A 64 -1.12 -2.99 -14.42
N ARG A 65 -0.58 -2.07 -13.61
CA ARG A 65 -0.06 -0.76 -14.02
C ARG A 65 1.21 -0.46 -13.26
N ASN A 66 2.06 0.39 -13.81
CA ASN A 66 3.29 0.82 -13.15
C ASN A 66 2.96 1.68 -11.92
N TYR A 67 3.58 1.33 -10.79
CA TYR A 67 3.49 2.05 -9.52
C TYR A 67 4.87 2.14 -8.88
N SER A 68 5.03 3.14 -8.01
CA SER A 68 6.27 3.52 -7.34
C SER A 68 5.97 3.99 -5.90
N MET A 69 6.98 4.13 -5.05
CA MET A 69 6.86 4.55 -3.65
C MET A 69 7.73 5.77 -3.35
N HIS A 70 7.09 6.92 -3.22
CA HIS A 70 7.76 8.16 -2.83
C HIS A 70 7.67 8.37 -1.30
N PRO A 71 8.79 8.35 -0.56
CA PRO A 71 8.77 8.56 0.88
C PRO A 71 8.74 10.05 1.23
N HIS A 72 8.16 10.38 2.39
CA HIS A 72 8.18 11.73 2.95
C HIS A 72 8.91 11.72 4.31
N GLY A 73 9.65 12.79 4.60
CA GLY A 73 10.31 12.97 5.90
C GLY A 73 11.59 12.16 6.10
N VAL A 74 12.21 11.67 5.01
CA VAL A 74 13.50 10.97 5.01
C VAL A 74 14.36 11.50 3.85
N PHE A 75 15.67 11.27 3.93
CA PHE A 75 16.60 11.56 2.84
C PHE A 75 16.68 10.36 1.88
N TYR A 76 16.76 10.62 0.58
CA TYR A 76 16.96 9.61 -0.45
C TYR A 76 17.81 10.19 -1.58
N GLU A 77 18.59 9.34 -2.22
CA GLU A 77 19.33 9.68 -3.44
C GLU A 77 18.39 9.73 -4.66
N LYS A 78 18.80 10.40 -5.73
CA LYS A 78 17.93 10.63 -6.90
C LYS A 78 17.46 9.33 -7.57
N ASP A 79 18.26 8.27 -7.49
CA ASP A 79 17.92 6.93 -8.00
C ASP A 79 16.94 6.15 -7.11
N SER A 80 16.73 6.65 -5.90
CA SER A 80 15.78 6.14 -4.90
C SER A 80 14.52 7.00 -4.81
N GLU A 81 14.38 7.99 -5.71
CA GLU A 81 13.16 8.80 -5.86
C GLU A 81 12.17 8.11 -6.79
N GLY A 82 11.01 7.73 -6.26
CA GLY A 82 9.88 7.29 -7.08
C GLY A 82 8.90 6.43 -6.33
#